data_AF-A0A838RG22-F1
#
_entry.id   AF-A0A838RG22-F1
#
_cell.length_a   1.000
_cell.length_b   1.000
_cell.length_c   1.000
_cell.angle_alpha   90.00
_cell.angle_beta   90.00
_cell.angle_gamma   90.00
#
_symmetry.space_group_name_H-M   'P 1'
#
loop_
_entity.id
_entity.type
_entity.pdbx_description
1 polymer ?
#
loop_
_entity_poly.entity_id
_entity_poly.type
_entity_poly.pdbx_seq_one_letter_code
_entity_poly.pdbx_strand_id
1 'polypeptide(L)'
;MNALFYALPNHFQTELVVKGINVTEIFSVGAAFTTVIDNQVVVILNALRTLWDPENEYTNYAFVRQAQTFPDVLLRNLRDERDILFGIELKSWYVLSKEGEPSFRYQVTPSACSEADLLVVVPWLLSEVISGTPRLLTPYRELARYAAEYRNYYWQRSRSERSENSRILEPPLENQHPYPSSKQESSDKAEQDKGGNFGRIARAGILDEYMAGIKAQDYLGVRLLHWITFFKAVSETRTDEEISRKLQALRTQLQYGEGVFENGQGRTQYRESFLEVVEHLERLWRETP
;
A
#
# COMPACT_ATOMS: atom_id res chain seq x y z
N MET A 1 -13.70 -14.14 7.51
CA MET A 1 -12.47 -13.32 7.28
C MET A 1 -12.32 -12.80 5.85
N ASN A 2 -12.42 -13.61 4.79
CA ASN A 2 -12.25 -13.09 3.40
C ASN A 2 -13.18 -11.91 3.09
N ALA A 3 -14.47 -12.04 3.37
CA ALA A 3 -15.45 -10.98 3.13
C ALA A 3 -15.20 -9.68 3.93
N LEU A 4 -14.50 -9.76 5.08
CA LEU A 4 -14.27 -8.61 5.96
C LEU A 4 -13.41 -7.54 5.26
N PHE A 5 -12.26 -7.94 4.72
CA PHE A 5 -11.35 -6.99 4.06
C PHE A 5 -11.90 -6.49 2.72
N TYR A 6 -12.66 -7.32 1.99
CA TYR A 6 -13.37 -6.87 0.78
C TYR A 6 -14.46 -5.84 1.08
N ALA A 7 -15.07 -5.88 2.27
CA ALA A 7 -16.08 -4.93 2.68
C ALA A 7 -15.50 -3.58 3.13
N LEU A 8 -14.22 -3.53 3.57
CA LEU A 8 -13.61 -2.31 4.11
C LEU A 8 -13.82 -1.06 3.24
N PRO A 9 -13.60 -1.08 1.90
CA PRO A 9 -13.81 0.10 1.07
C PRO A 9 -15.24 0.63 1.07
N ASN A 10 -16.24 -0.26 1.18
CA ASN A 10 -17.66 0.11 1.14
C ASN A 10 -18.13 0.76 2.45
N HIS A 11 -17.43 0.50 3.54
CA HIS A 11 -17.74 1.04 4.87
C HIS A 11 -16.78 2.15 5.30
N PHE A 12 -15.79 2.48 4.47
CA PHE A 12 -14.86 3.54 4.76
C PHE A 12 -15.50 4.91 4.56
N GLN A 13 -15.65 5.63 5.67
CA GLN A 13 -16.15 6.99 5.70
C GLN A 13 -15.20 7.85 6.53
N THR A 14 -14.98 9.07 6.07
CA THR A 14 -14.17 10.06 6.78
C THR A 14 -14.72 11.44 6.49
N GLU A 15 -14.75 12.28 7.52
CA GLU A 15 -15.09 13.70 7.39
C GLU A 15 -13.92 14.53 6.88
N LEU A 16 -12.73 13.92 6.77
CA LEU A 16 -11.53 14.57 6.28
C LEU A 16 -11.68 14.92 4.79
N VAL A 17 -11.67 16.21 4.50
CA VAL A 17 -11.62 16.76 3.15
C VAL A 17 -10.28 17.45 2.95
N VAL A 18 -9.51 16.99 1.97
CA VAL A 18 -8.22 17.58 1.61
C VAL A 18 -8.41 18.54 0.44
N LYS A 19 -7.92 19.77 0.58
CA LYS A 19 -8.00 20.82 -0.45
C LYS A 19 -6.66 21.55 -0.55
N GLY A 20 -6.39 22.11 -1.73
CA GLY A 20 -5.24 23.00 -1.94
C GLY A 20 -3.89 22.30 -1.97
N ILE A 21 -3.83 21.01 -2.31
CA ILE A 21 -2.56 20.32 -2.55
C ILE A 21 -2.01 20.78 -3.90
N ASN A 22 -0.76 21.26 -3.90
CA ASN A 22 -0.05 21.46 -5.15
C ASN A 22 0.28 20.09 -5.78
N VAL A 23 0.08 19.96 -7.09
CA VAL A 23 0.39 18.74 -7.84
C VAL A 23 1.84 18.28 -7.60
N THR A 24 2.77 19.21 -7.41
CA THR A 24 4.18 18.91 -7.11
C THR A 24 4.37 18.23 -5.74
N GLU A 25 3.44 18.43 -4.82
CA GLU A 25 3.47 17.92 -3.44
C GLU A 25 2.58 16.68 -3.24
N ILE A 26 1.95 16.16 -4.29
CA ILE A 26 0.99 15.05 -4.21
C ILE A 26 1.56 13.82 -3.49
N PHE A 27 2.87 13.59 -3.57
CA PHE A 27 3.53 12.47 -2.92
C PHE A 27 3.68 12.62 -1.40
N SER A 28 3.59 13.83 -0.86
CA SER A 28 3.65 14.11 0.58
C SER A 28 2.32 13.80 1.28
N VAL A 29 1.22 13.80 0.52
CA VAL A 29 -0.15 13.53 1.02
C VAL A 29 -0.22 12.17 1.72
N GLY A 30 0.43 11.15 1.14
CA GLY A 30 0.43 9.80 1.70
C GLY A 30 0.85 9.78 3.16
N ALA A 31 2.00 10.40 3.48
CA ALA A 31 2.57 10.40 4.81
C ALA A 31 1.70 11.13 5.85
N ALA A 32 1.00 12.20 5.44
CA ALA A 32 0.17 13.01 6.34
C ALA A 32 -1.07 12.25 6.85
N PHE A 33 -1.59 11.28 6.09
CA PHE A 33 -2.88 10.64 6.37
C PHE A 33 -2.82 9.16 6.73
N THR A 34 -1.67 8.48 6.55
CA THR A 34 -1.49 7.05 6.91
C THR A 34 -2.08 6.70 8.28
N THR A 35 -1.73 7.47 9.32
CA THR A 35 -2.22 7.21 10.69
C THR A 35 -3.74 7.29 10.81
N VAL A 36 -4.37 8.25 10.10
CA VAL A 36 -5.83 8.42 10.08
C VAL A 36 -6.49 7.22 9.40
N ILE A 37 -5.95 6.80 8.24
CA ILE A 37 -6.44 5.62 7.52
C ILE A 37 -6.37 4.37 8.41
N ASP A 38 -5.20 4.11 9.00
CA ASP A 38 -5.01 2.92 9.83
C ASP A 38 -5.96 2.91 11.04
N ASN A 39 -6.18 4.06 11.69
CA ASN A 39 -7.11 4.16 12.83
C ASN A 39 -8.54 3.85 12.38
N GLN A 40 -8.97 4.43 11.26
CA GLN A 40 -10.31 4.26 10.75
C GLN A 40 -10.57 2.81 10.30
N VAL A 41 -9.56 2.11 9.76
CA VAL A 41 -9.67 0.69 9.42
C VAL A 41 -10.01 -0.13 10.68
N VAL A 42 -9.35 0.10 11.81
CA VAL A 42 -9.63 -0.63 13.07
C VAL A 42 -11.04 -0.36 13.59
N VAL A 43 -11.53 0.88 13.49
CA VAL A 43 -12.90 1.25 13.84
C VAL A 43 -13.90 0.46 12.98
N ILE A 44 -13.67 0.41 11.66
CA ILE A 44 -14.55 -0.30 10.73
C ILE A 44 -14.51 -1.82 10.98
N LEU A 45 -13.34 -2.40 11.23
CA LEU A 45 -13.24 -3.83 11.56
C LEU A 45 -14.14 -4.20 12.73
N ASN A 46 -14.17 -3.39 13.80
CA ASN A 46 -15.08 -3.62 14.93
C ASN A 46 -16.55 -3.37 14.56
N ALA A 47 -16.85 -2.35 13.75
CA ALA A 47 -18.23 -2.08 13.30
C ALA A 47 -18.79 -3.21 12.41
N LEU A 48 -17.92 -3.94 11.72
CA LEU A 48 -18.26 -5.08 10.87
C LEU A 48 -18.35 -6.42 11.64
N ARG A 49 -18.66 -6.39 12.95
CA ARG A 49 -18.79 -7.59 13.78
C ARG A 49 -19.71 -8.65 13.17
N THR A 50 -20.83 -8.23 12.61
CA THR A 50 -21.79 -9.15 11.97
C THR A 50 -21.19 -9.94 10.80
N LEU A 51 -20.06 -9.50 10.23
CA LEU A 51 -19.36 -10.22 9.17
C LEU A 51 -18.29 -11.20 9.69
N TRP A 52 -17.68 -10.93 10.85
CA TRP A 52 -16.57 -11.75 11.36
C TRP A 52 -16.92 -12.58 12.60
N ASP A 53 -17.99 -12.25 13.30
CA ASP A 53 -18.57 -13.00 14.43
C ASP A 53 -20.12 -13.02 14.32
N PRO A 54 -20.68 -13.66 13.28
CA PRO A 54 -22.13 -13.68 13.06
C PRO A 54 -22.90 -14.43 14.15
N GLU A 55 -22.28 -15.46 14.74
CA GLU A 55 -22.89 -16.32 15.77
C GLU A 55 -22.60 -15.84 17.21
N ASN A 56 -21.89 -14.71 17.37
CA ASN A 56 -21.51 -14.13 18.66
C ASN A 56 -20.65 -15.05 19.55
N GLU A 57 -19.89 -15.96 18.96
CA GLU A 57 -18.94 -16.83 19.68
C GLU A 57 -17.79 -16.02 20.30
N TYR A 58 -17.44 -14.90 19.68
CA TYR A 58 -16.35 -14.03 20.10
C TYR A 58 -16.84 -12.72 20.74
N THR A 59 -17.93 -12.79 21.50
CA THR A 59 -18.61 -11.60 22.09
C THR A 59 -17.68 -10.72 22.94
N ASN A 60 -16.66 -11.28 23.59
CA ASN A 60 -15.70 -10.49 24.39
C ASN A 60 -14.48 -10.01 23.60
N TYR A 61 -14.35 -10.34 22.31
CA TYR A 61 -13.22 -9.96 21.49
C TYR A 61 -13.48 -8.66 20.71
N ALA A 62 -12.41 -7.90 20.51
CA ALA A 62 -12.40 -6.72 19.65
C ALA A 62 -11.04 -6.56 18.98
N PHE A 63 -11.03 -5.87 17.83
CA PHE A 63 -9.80 -5.41 17.22
C PHE A 63 -9.24 -4.23 18.01
N VAL A 64 -8.04 -4.39 18.55
CA VAL A 64 -7.36 -3.39 19.38
C VAL A 64 -6.02 -3.03 18.74
N ARG A 65 -5.78 -1.73 18.54
CA ARG A 65 -4.53 -1.21 18.00
C ARG A 65 -3.42 -1.32 19.04
N GLN A 66 -2.23 -1.73 18.61
CA GLN A 66 -1.01 -1.71 19.41
C GLN A 66 -0.12 -0.56 18.98
N ALA A 67 0.52 0.08 19.95
CA ALA A 67 1.55 1.08 19.68
C ALA A 67 2.92 0.40 19.76
N GLN A 68 3.75 0.58 18.73
CA GLN A 68 5.18 0.21 18.75
C GLN A 68 5.44 -1.29 19.00
N THR A 69 4.53 -2.19 18.64
CA THR A 69 4.70 -3.63 18.83
C THR A 69 4.03 -4.38 17.71
N PHE A 70 4.71 -5.40 17.18
CA PHE A 70 4.11 -6.29 16.19
C PHE A 70 3.12 -7.24 16.88
N PRO A 71 1.95 -7.50 16.28
CA PRO A 71 1.40 -6.85 15.08
C PRO A 71 0.65 -5.54 15.42
N ASP A 72 0.47 -4.66 14.43
CA ASP A 72 -0.20 -3.36 14.61
C ASP A 72 -1.62 -3.44 15.23
N VAL A 73 -2.35 -4.54 15.01
CA VAL A 73 -3.72 -4.76 15.52
C VAL A 73 -3.86 -6.20 16.02
N LEU A 74 -4.56 -6.40 17.14
CA LEU A 74 -4.91 -7.73 17.66
C LEU A 74 -6.42 -7.89 17.73
N LEU A 75 -6.93 -9.06 17.30
CA LEU A 75 -8.24 -9.52 17.75
C LEU A 75 -8.05 -10.23 19.10
N ARG A 76 -8.31 -9.50 20.19
CA ARG A 76 -8.03 -9.97 21.56
C ARG A 76 -9.26 -9.93 22.44
N ASN A 77 -9.30 -10.81 23.43
CA ASN A 77 -10.34 -10.85 24.44
C ASN A 77 -10.18 -9.63 25.38
N LEU A 78 -11.24 -8.85 25.54
CA LEU A 78 -11.25 -7.66 26.41
C LEU A 78 -11.29 -8.00 27.89
N ARG A 79 -11.58 -9.25 28.25
CA ARG A 79 -11.60 -9.73 29.65
C ARG A 79 -10.31 -10.45 30.06
N ASP A 80 -9.58 -10.99 29.09
CA ASP A 80 -8.26 -11.59 29.29
C ASP A 80 -7.35 -11.15 28.14
N GLU A 81 -6.53 -10.13 28.39
CA GLU A 81 -5.69 -9.54 27.33
C GLU A 81 -4.62 -10.48 26.78
N ARG A 82 -4.40 -11.64 27.41
CA ARG A 82 -3.45 -12.69 26.95
C ARG A 82 -4.08 -13.62 25.91
N ASP A 83 -5.41 -13.64 25.86
CA ASP A 83 -6.17 -14.46 24.94
C ASP A 83 -6.36 -13.70 23.60
N ILE A 84 -5.49 -14.06 22.66
CA ILE A 84 -5.36 -13.45 21.34
C ILE A 84 -5.74 -14.50 20.29
N LEU A 85 -6.69 -14.17 19.41
CA LEU A 85 -7.09 -15.07 18.32
C LEU A 85 -6.15 -14.97 17.12
N PHE A 86 -5.87 -13.74 16.69
CA PHE A 86 -4.89 -13.44 15.65
C PHE A 86 -4.56 -11.95 15.63
N GLY A 87 -3.51 -11.59 14.89
CA GLY A 87 -3.12 -10.22 14.66
C GLY A 87 -3.08 -9.82 13.19
N ILE A 88 -3.12 -8.51 12.97
CA ILE A 88 -3.03 -7.88 11.66
C ILE A 88 -1.87 -6.88 11.71
N GLU A 89 -0.86 -7.12 10.89
CA GLU A 89 0.12 -6.11 10.53
C GLU A 89 -0.48 -5.23 9.44
N LEU A 90 -0.74 -3.96 9.76
CA LEU A 90 -1.52 -3.07 8.92
C LEU A 90 -0.61 -2.05 8.24
N LYS A 91 -0.69 -1.97 6.92
CA LYS A 91 0.12 -1.03 6.14
C LYS A 91 -0.76 -0.25 5.16
N SER A 92 -0.85 1.06 5.35
CA SER A 92 -1.49 1.93 4.37
C SER A 92 -0.57 2.25 3.20
N TRP A 93 -1.11 2.25 1.98
CA TRP A 93 -0.40 2.59 0.74
C TRP A 93 -1.17 3.66 -0.03
N TYR A 94 -0.59 4.87 -0.12
CA TYR A 94 -1.11 5.89 -1.03
C TYR A 94 -0.75 5.51 -2.48
N VAL A 95 -1.76 5.18 -3.29
CA VAL A 95 -1.57 4.57 -4.62
C VAL A 95 -0.83 5.51 -5.59
N LEU A 96 -1.07 6.82 -5.45
CA LEU A 96 -0.41 7.84 -6.24
C LEU A 96 0.96 8.22 -5.67
N SER A 97 1.61 7.38 -4.86
CA SER A 97 2.96 7.63 -4.33
C SER A 97 4.02 7.73 -5.43
N LYS A 98 5.15 8.39 -5.11
CA LYS A 98 6.26 8.59 -6.05
C LYS A 98 6.82 7.28 -6.59
N GLU A 99 6.92 6.25 -5.76
CA GLU A 99 7.43 4.95 -6.22
C GLU A 99 6.37 4.20 -7.04
N GLY A 100 5.08 4.49 -6.81
CA GLY A 100 3.96 3.73 -7.37
C GLY A 100 3.88 2.32 -6.78
N GLU A 101 4.49 2.10 -5.63
CA GLU A 101 4.47 0.86 -4.83
C GLU A 101 4.46 1.23 -3.34
N PRO A 102 4.00 0.34 -2.45
CA PRO A 102 4.15 0.52 -1.02
C PRO A 102 5.64 0.60 -0.62
N SER A 103 6.01 1.62 0.15
CA SER A 103 7.40 1.86 0.56
C SER A 103 7.76 1.29 1.93
N PHE A 104 6.80 0.67 2.62
CA PHE A 104 6.99 0.16 3.98
C PHE A 104 8.02 -0.97 4.03
N ARG A 105 8.61 -1.14 5.21
CA ARG A 105 9.47 -2.28 5.52
C ARG A 105 8.74 -3.24 6.43
N TYR A 106 8.73 -4.50 6.04
CA TYR A 106 8.22 -5.60 6.84
C TYR A 106 9.39 -6.48 7.25
N GLN A 107 9.93 -6.22 8.44
CA GLN A 107 11.15 -6.86 8.94
C GLN A 107 10.89 -7.86 10.04
N VAL A 108 9.63 -8.09 10.43
CA VAL A 108 9.33 -9.04 11.52
C VAL A 108 9.89 -10.43 11.19
N THR A 109 10.44 -11.10 12.20
CA THR A 109 10.92 -12.48 12.08
C THR A 109 9.74 -13.44 11.91
N PRO A 110 9.84 -14.51 11.09
CA PRO A 110 8.76 -15.49 10.93
C PRO A 110 8.26 -16.08 12.27
N SER A 111 9.16 -16.31 13.22
CA SER A 111 8.84 -16.88 14.54
C SER A 111 7.98 -15.96 15.42
N ALA A 112 7.94 -14.66 15.14
CA ALA A 112 7.09 -13.71 15.85
C ALA A 112 5.64 -13.67 15.31
N CYS A 113 5.38 -14.36 14.20
CA CYS A 113 4.05 -14.44 13.59
C CYS A 113 3.32 -15.70 14.09
N SER A 114 2.10 -15.53 14.59
CA SER A 114 1.17 -16.65 14.75
C SER A 114 0.75 -17.21 13.38
N GLU A 115 0.20 -18.43 13.36
CA GLU A 115 -0.27 -19.05 12.11
C GLU A 115 -1.45 -18.31 11.48
N ALA A 116 -2.26 -17.64 12.29
CA ALA A 116 -3.44 -16.91 11.85
C ALA A 116 -3.16 -15.43 11.56
N ASP A 117 -1.96 -14.93 11.86
CA ASP A 117 -1.62 -13.53 11.68
C ASP A 117 -1.58 -13.16 10.20
N LEU A 118 -2.08 -11.96 9.88
CA LEU A 118 -2.15 -11.44 8.52
C LEU A 118 -1.28 -10.20 8.35
N LEU A 119 -0.62 -10.10 7.21
CA LEU A 119 -0.17 -8.84 6.66
C LEU A 119 -1.27 -8.27 5.76
N VAL A 120 -1.73 -7.07 6.05
CA VAL A 120 -2.79 -6.39 5.27
C VAL A 120 -2.27 -5.06 4.75
N VAL A 121 -2.29 -4.89 3.43
CA VAL A 121 -1.92 -3.63 2.76
C VAL A 121 -3.18 -2.96 2.25
N VAL A 122 -3.48 -1.78 2.79
CA VAL A 122 -4.67 -1.00 2.45
C VAL A 122 -4.30 0.11 1.46
N PRO A 123 -4.56 -0.07 0.17
CA PRO A 123 -4.39 0.97 -0.83
C PRO A 123 -5.43 2.07 -0.61
N TRP A 124 -5.04 3.33 -0.80
CA TRP A 124 -5.96 4.45 -0.75
C TRP A 124 -5.51 5.60 -1.66
N LEU A 125 -6.46 6.47 -1.99
CA LEU A 125 -6.26 7.68 -2.79
C LEU A 125 -7.30 8.75 -2.40
N LEU A 126 -7.24 9.94 -3.00
CA LEU A 126 -8.24 10.99 -2.78
C LEU A 126 -9.37 10.91 -3.83
N SER A 127 -10.60 11.27 -3.43
CA SER A 127 -11.79 11.17 -4.27
C SER A 127 -11.72 11.94 -5.60
N GLU A 128 -10.91 12.99 -5.65
CA GLU A 128 -10.71 13.88 -6.80
C GLU A 128 -9.24 13.94 -7.21
N VAL A 129 -8.49 12.86 -6.98
CA VAL A 129 -7.06 12.69 -7.31
C VAL A 129 -6.13 13.56 -6.45
N ILE A 130 -6.21 14.88 -6.57
CA ILE A 130 -5.42 15.87 -5.83
C ILE A 130 -6.18 16.51 -4.67
N SER A 131 -7.49 16.26 -4.57
CA SER A 131 -8.37 16.81 -3.54
C SER A 131 -9.50 15.84 -3.17
N GLY A 132 -10.29 16.24 -2.19
CA GLY A 132 -11.47 15.52 -1.74
C GLY A 132 -11.19 14.61 -0.54
N THR A 133 -11.96 13.56 -0.40
CA THR A 133 -11.90 12.67 0.76
C THR A 133 -11.06 11.43 0.46
N PRO A 134 -10.30 10.89 1.41
CA PRO A 134 -9.68 9.57 1.25
C PRO A 134 -10.70 8.49 0.89
N ARG A 135 -10.32 7.61 -0.04
CA ARG A 135 -11.06 6.40 -0.43
C ARG A 135 -10.11 5.22 -0.43
N LEU A 136 -10.54 4.12 0.16
CA LEU A 136 -9.79 2.87 0.10
C LEU A 136 -10.08 2.14 -1.21
N LEU A 137 -9.10 1.41 -1.71
CA LEU A 137 -9.32 0.35 -2.70
C LEU A 137 -9.30 -1.00 -1.99
N THR A 138 -9.59 -2.07 -2.73
CA THR A 138 -9.59 -3.44 -2.18
C THR A 138 -8.22 -3.76 -1.55
N PRO A 139 -8.15 -4.12 -0.26
CA PRO A 139 -6.89 -4.45 0.40
C PRO A 139 -6.23 -5.72 -0.13
N TYR A 140 -4.90 -5.76 -0.09
CA TYR A 140 -4.12 -6.99 -0.21
C TYR A 140 -4.01 -7.65 1.16
N ARG A 141 -3.94 -8.98 1.16
CA ARG A 141 -3.75 -9.78 2.37
C ARG A 141 -2.84 -10.95 2.08
N GLU A 142 -2.05 -11.32 3.07
CA GLU A 142 -1.22 -12.51 3.06
C GLU A 142 -1.02 -13.00 4.50
N LEU A 143 -0.66 -14.27 4.68
CA LEU A 143 -0.18 -14.77 5.96
C LEU A 143 1.10 -14.02 6.34
N ALA A 144 1.12 -13.45 7.55
CA ALA A 144 2.24 -12.66 8.04
C ALA A 144 3.54 -13.48 8.02
N ARG A 145 3.48 -14.71 8.55
CA ARG A 145 4.62 -15.64 8.56
C ARG A 145 5.15 -15.91 7.15
N TYR A 146 4.27 -16.21 6.20
CA TYR A 146 4.66 -16.46 4.82
C TYR A 146 5.34 -15.25 4.18
N ALA A 147 4.80 -14.04 4.37
CA ALA A 147 5.41 -12.83 3.84
C ALA A 147 6.83 -12.59 4.43
N ALA A 148 7.05 -12.94 5.70
CA ALA A 148 8.35 -12.83 6.36
C ALA A 148 9.35 -13.86 5.81
N GLU A 149 8.93 -15.11 5.65
CA GLU A 149 9.74 -16.18 5.04
C GLU A 149 10.09 -15.87 3.59
N TYR A 150 9.12 -15.44 2.79
CA TYR A 150 9.31 -15.08 1.39
C TYR A 150 10.30 -13.91 1.24
N ARG A 151 10.22 -12.90 2.11
CA ARG A 151 11.23 -11.82 2.18
C ARG A 151 12.63 -12.38 2.43
N ASN A 152 12.78 -13.25 3.43
CA ASN A 152 14.08 -13.83 3.78
C ASN A 152 14.65 -14.65 2.62
N TYR A 153 13.83 -15.50 2.01
CA TYR A 153 14.17 -16.27 0.83
C TYR A 153 14.61 -15.37 -0.33
N TYR A 154 13.81 -14.35 -0.68
CA TYR A 154 14.13 -13.42 -1.77
C TYR A 154 15.45 -12.70 -1.52
N TRP A 155 15.67 -12.19 -0.30
CA TRP A 155 16.91 -11.52 0.05
C TRP A 155 18.12 -12.44 -0.13
N GLN A 156 18.04 -13.64 0.43
CA GLN A 156 19.12 -14.60 0.37
C GLN A 156 19.44 -14.98 -1.08
N ARG A 157 18.41 -15.31 -1.86
CA ARG A 157 18.54 -15.65 -3.28
C ARG A 157 19.15 -14.50 -4.09
N SER A 158 18.59 -13.28 -3.98
CA SER A 158 19.06 -12.12 -4.76
C SER A 158 20.51 -11.76 -4.45
N ARG A 159 20.96 -11.93 -3.19
CA ARG A 159 22.35 -11.68 -2.79
C ARG A 159 23.28 -12.79 -3.29
N SER A 160 22.87 -14.05 -3.15
CA SER A 160 23.64 -15.20 -3.64
C SER A 160 23.85 -15.15 -5.15
N GLU A 161 22.85 -14.74 -5.93
CA GLU A 161 22.97 -14.55 -7.40
C GLU A 161 24.00 -13.47 -7.78
N ARG A 162 24.32 -12.55 -6.87
CA ARG A 162 25.32 -11.48 -7.06
C ARG A 162 26.65 -11.77 -6.37
N SER A 163 26.82 -12.95 -5.77
CA SER A 163 27.98 -13.29 -4.92
C SER A 163 28.18 -12.29 -3.76
N GLU A 164 27.08 -11.77 -3.22
CA GLU A 164 27.06 -10.83 -2.10
C GLU A 164 26.63 -11.54 -0.80
N ASN A 165 26.87 -10.89 0.34
CA ASN A 165 26.49 -11.43 1.64
C ASN A 165 24.96 -11.49 1.80
N SER A 166 24.44 -12.71 1.93
CA SER A 166 23.02 -13.04 2.09
C SER A 166 22.58 -13.21 3.56
N ARG A 167 23.49 -13.04 4.53
CA ARG A 167 23.22 -13.35 5.93
C ARG A 167 22.13 -12.44 6.50
N ILE A 168 21.21 -13.09 7.22
CA ILE A 168 20.15 -12.45 8.00
C ILE A 168 20.45 -12.75 9.47
N LEU A 169 20.38 -11.72 10.29
CA LEU A 169 20.51 -11.76 11.73
C LEU A 169 19.09 -11.80 12.30
N GLU A 170 18.74 -12.94 12.89
CA GLU A 170 17.48 -13.11 13.60
C GLU A 170 17.54 -12.46 15.00
N PRO A 171 16.40 -12.12 15.60
CA PRO A 171 16.35 -11.66 16.98
C PRO A 171 16.78 -12.77 17.97
N PRO A 172 17.12 -12.41 19.22
CA PRO A 172 17.44 -13.37 20.28
C PRO A 172 16.37 -14.44 20.44
N LEU A 173 16.76 -15.67 20.77
CA LEU A 173 15.88 -16.84 20.81
C LEU A 173 14.69 -16.65 21.76
N GLU A 174 14.89 -15.95 22.88
CA GLU A 174 13.86 -15.60 23.84
C GLU A 174 12.78 -14.63 23.31
N ASN A 175 13.02 -13.97 22.17
CA ASN A 175 12.06 -13.10 21.49
C ASN A 175 11.43 -13.78 20.26
N GLN A 176 11.83 -15.00 19.92
CA GLN A 176 11.33 -15.75 18.78
C GLN A 176 10.03 -16.48 19.13
N HIS A 177 8.99 -15.73 19.43
CA HIS A 177 7.66 -16.27 19.71
C HIS A 177 6.57 -15.29 19.27
N PRO A 178 5.34 -15.75 19.01
CA PRO A 178 4.22 -14.87 18.71
C PRO A 178 3.99 -13.80 19.79
N TYR A 179 3.57 -12.62 19.32
CA TYR A 179 3.21 -11.48 20.17
C TYR A 179 4.30 -11.06 21.17
N PRO A 180 5.54 -10.81 20.71
CA PRO A 180 6.60 -10.32 21.58
C PRO A 180 6.20 -8.96 22.16
N SER A 181 6.60 -8.70 23.41
CA SER A 181 6.29 -7.41 24.06
C SER A 181 7.03 -6.26 23.39
N SER A 182 6.58 -5.01 23.62
CA SER A 182 7.19 -3.80 23.05
C SER A 182 8.68 -3.62 23.34
N LYS A 183 9.21 -4.31 24.37
CA LYS A 183 10.62 -4.28 24.76
C LYS A 183 11.47 -5.34 24.07
N GLN A 184 10.83 -6.31 23.41
CA GLN A 184 11.48 -7.43 22.75
C GLN A 184 11.68 -7.10 21.27
N GLU A 185 12.92 -7.21 20.82
CA GLU A 185 13.24 -7.09 19.41
C GLU A 185 12.68 -8.29 18.65
N SER A 186 11.83 -8.03 17.65
CA SER A 186 11.17 -9.05 16.84
C SER A 186 11.48 -8.93 15.35
N SER A 187 12.45 -8.11 14.97
CA SER A 187 12.81 -7.85 13.58
C SER A 187 14.08 -8.58 13.17
N ASP A 188 14.03 -9.22 12.02
CA ASP A 188 15.20 -9.67 11.29
C ASP A 188 15.99 -8.48 10.74
N LYS A 189 17.30 -8.63 10.64
CA LYS A 189 18.21 -7.63 10.08
C LYS A 189 19.16 -8.26 9.08
N ALA A 190 19.19 -7.77 7.85
CA ALA A 190 20.25 -8.15 6.92
C ALA A 190 21.61 -7.63 7.39
N GLU A 191 22.63 -8.48 7.40
CA GLU A 191 23.98 -8.11 7.87
C GLU A 191 24.61 -7.02 6.98
N GLN A 192 24.29 -7.01 5.69
CA GLN A 192 24.76 -6.00 4.73
C GLN A 192 23.59 -5.44 3.92
N ASP A 193 23.01 -4.32 4.35
CA ASP A 193 21.94 -3.64 3.61
C ASP A 193 22.18 -2.12 3.51
N LYS A 194 23.30 -1.74 2.86
CA LYS A 194 23.62 -0.32 2.62
C LYS A 194 22.51 0.45 1.88
N GLY A 195 21.74 -0.25 1.04
CA GLY A 195 20.67 0.34 0.23
C GLY A 195 19.31 0.42 0.92
N GLY A 196 19.15 -0.19 2.11
CA GLY A 196 17.87 -0.20 2.82
C GLY A 196 16.77 -0.97 2.09
N ASN A 197 17.12 -2.06 1.40
CA ASN A 197 16.21 -2.87 0.60
C ASN A 197 15.59 -4.02 1.40
N PHE A 198 16.24 -4.49 2.46
CA PHE A 198 15.73 -5.62 3.25
C PHE A 198 14.40 -5.24 3.91
N GLY A 199 13.39 -6.09 3.73
CA GLY A 199 12.02 -5.86 4.21
C GLY A 199 11.13 -5.07 3.26
N ARG A 200 11.61 -4.54 2.13
CA ARG A 200 10.75 -3.91 1.12
C ARG A 200 10.04 -4.97 0.28
N ILE A 201 9.01 -5.59 0.84
CA ILE A 201 8.34 -6.75 0.25
C ILE A 201 7.73 -6.49 -1.14
N ALA A 202 7.35 -5.25 -1.46
CA ALA A 202 6.90 -4.89 -2.80
C ALA A 202 7.98 -5.19 -3.86
N ARG A 203 9.27 -5.03 -3.52
CA ARG A 203 10.40 -5.33 -4.41
C ARG A 203 10.75 -6.82 -4.49
N ALA A 204 10.24 -7.62 -3.56
CA ALA A 204 10.43 -9.06 -3.56
C ALA A 204 9.49 -9.78 -4.56
N GLY A 205 8.50 -9.06 -5.09
CA GLY A 205 7.56 -9.55 -6.10
C GLY A 205 6.27 -10.16 -5.54
N ILE A 206 6.14 -10.32 -4.23
CA ILE A 206 4.96 -10.92 -3.59
C ILE A 206 3.66 -10.13 -3.85
N LEU A 207 3.78 -8.83 -4.14
CA LEU A 207 2.66 -7.92 -4.38
C LEU A 207 2.47 -7.59 -5.88
N ASP A 208 3.28 -8.14 -6.80
CA ASP A 208 3.37 -7.63 -8.18
C ASP A 208 2.06 -7.74 -8.95
N GLU A 209 1.43 -8.92 -8.92
CA GLU A 209 0.15 -9.14 -9.61
C GLU A 209 -0.95 -8.24 -9.04
N TYR A 210 -1.01 -8.14 -7.71
CA TYR A 210 -1.96 -7.27 -7.04
C TYR A 210 -1.74 -5.79 -7.38
N MET A 211 -0.50 -5.31 -7.36
CA MET A 211 -0.16 -3.93 -7.72
C MET A 211 -0.48 -3.64 -9.19
N ALA A 212 -0.22 -4.58 -10.09
CA ALA A 212 -0.60 -4.47 -11.49
C ALA A 212 -2.11 -4.36 -11.64
N GLY A 213 -2.88 -5.17 -10.91
CA GLY A 213 -4.33 -5.10 -10.84
C GLY A 213 -4.85 -3.74 -10.37
N ILE A 214 -4.30 -3.19 -9.28
CA ILE A 214 -4.64 -1.85 -8.79
C ILE A 214 -4.33 -0.78 -9.85
N LYS A 215 -3.13 -0.81 -10.45
CA LYS A 215 -2.70 0.17 -11.45
C LYS A 215 -3.53 0.13 -12.75
N ALA A 216 -4.13 -1.02 -13.06
CA ALA A 216 -4.98 -1.20 -14.22
C ALA A 216 -6.41 -0.70 -14.03
N GLN A 217 -6.85 -0.41 -12.80
CA GLN A 217 -8.19 0.12 -12.54
C GLN A 217 -8.34 1.55 -13.05
N ASP A 218 -9.52 1.84 -13.59
CA ASP A 218 -9.91 3.19 -13.99
C ASP A 218 -10.34 3.99 -12.76
N TYR A 219 -9.81 5.22 -12.63
CA TYR A 219 -10.17 6.17 -11.60
C TYR A 219 -10.50 7.52 -12.23
N LEU A 220 -11.76 7.96 -12.06
CA LEU A 220 -12.33 9.09 -12.80
C LEU A 220 -12.14 8.95 -14.32
N GLY A 221 -12.35 7.73 -14.84
CA GLY A 221 -12.23 7.38 -16.25
C GLY A 221 -10.79 7.09 -16.71
N VAL A 222 -9.77 7.36 -15.90
CA VAL A 222 -8.37 7.23 -16.31
C VAL A 222 -7.67 6.16 -15.48
N ARG A 223 -6.93 5.24 -16.14
CA ARG A 223 -6.15 4.22 -15.43
C ARG A 223 -5.23 4.84 -14.39
N LEU A 224 -5.20 4.26 -13.20
CA LEU A 224 -4.32 4.70 -12.11
C LEU A 224 -2.84 4.76 -12.52
N LEU A 225 -2.39 3.85 -13.39
CA LEU A 225 -1.04 3.90 -13.97
C LEU A 225 -0.75 5.23 -14.68
N HIS A 226 -1.71 5.78 -15.42
CA HIS A 226 -1.54 7.03 -16.15
C HIS A 226 -1.49 8.22 -15.20
N TRP A 227 -2.32 8.24 -14.16
CA TRP A 227 -2.21 9.23 -13.07
C TRP A 227 -0.83 9.19 -12.40
N ILE A 228 -0.36 7.99 -12.02
CA ILE A 228 0.97 7.82 -11.40
C ILE A 228 2.07 8.32 -12.35
N THR A 229 1.99 7.99 -13.64
CA THR A 229 2.99 8.40 -14.64
C THR A 229 2.98 9.91 -14.85
N PHE A 230 1.79 10.51 -14.90
CA PHE A 230 1.61 11.95 -14.97
C PHE A 230 2.23 12.65 -13.76
N PHE A 231 1.86 12.29 -12.53
CA PHE A 231 2.43 12.90 -11.33
C PHE A 231 3.93 12.68 -11.25
N LYS A 232 4.43 11.51 -11.63
CA LYS A 232 5.87 11.26 -11.75
C LYS A 232 6.52 12.17 -12.79
N ALA A 233 5.83 12.56 -13.87
CA ALA A 233 6.33 13.44 -14.91
C ALA A 233 6.51 14.87 -14.41
N VAL A 234 5.54 15.36 -13.63
CA VAL A 234 5.44 16.76 -13.18
C VAL A 234 5.93 17.02 -11.73
N SER A 235 6.24 15.99 -10.95
CA SER A 235 6.80 16.13 -9.60
C SER A 235 8.25 16.65 -9.60
N GLU A 236 8.63 17.32 -8.50
CA GLU A 236 9.89 18.05 -8.26
C GLU A 236 11.18 17.47 -8.87
N THR A 237 12.10 18.40 -9.15
CA THR A 237 13.47 18.27 -9.70
C THR A 237 13.59 18.07 -11.22
N ARG A 238 12.72 18.68 -12.01
CA ARG A 238 12.83 18.63 -13.47
C ARG A 238 12.75 20.00 -14.11
N THR A 239 13.55 20.18 -15.15
CA THR A 239 13.44 21.37 -16.00
C THR A 239 12.20 21.27 -16.88
N ASP A 240 11.75 22.40 -17.42
CA ASP A 240 10.59 22.46 -18.30
C ASP A 240 10.75 21.58 -19.54
N GLU A 241 11.97 21.43 -20.04
CA GLU A 241 12.28 20.53 -21.15
C GLU A 241 12.13 19.05 -20.76
N GLU A 242 12.50 18.68 -19.53
CA GLU A 242 12.36 17.30 -19.04
C GLU A 242 10.89 16.94 -18.79
N ILE A 243 10.10 17.88 -18.29
CA ILE A 243 8.65 17.72 -18.11
C ILE A 243 8.00 17.54 -19.48
N SER A 244 8.29 18.44 -20.42
CA SER A 244 7.77 18.38 -21.80
C SER A 244 8.10 17.04 -22.48
N ARG A 245 9.34 16.57 -22.36
CA ARG A 245 9.77 15.29 -22.93
C ARG A 245 8.99 14.11 -22.37
N LYS A 246 8.70 14.11 -21.07
CA LYS A 246 7.96 13.02 -20.42
C LYS A 246 6.47 13.06 -20.70
N LEU A 247 5.86 14.24 -20.79
CA LEU A 247 4.48 14.38 -21.23
C LEU A 247 4.31 13.89 -22.67
N GLN A 248 5.24 14.22 -23.56
CA GLN A 248 5.25 13.70 -24.94
C GLN A 248 5.43 12.18 -25.00
N ALA A 249 6.28 11.61 -24.14
CA ALA A 249 6.44 10.15 -24.04
C ALA A 249 5.15 9.48 -23.54
N LEU A 250 4.49 10.05 -22.53
CA LEU A 250 3.20 9.59 -22.03
C LEU A 250 2.13 9.67 -23.13
N ARG A 251 2.08 10.76 -23.90
CA ARG A 251 1.17 10.91 -25.04
C ARG A 251 1.42 9.82 -26.09
N THR A 252 2.68 9.58 -26.45
CA THR A 252 3.05 8.53 -27.41
C THR A 252 2.61 7.15 -26.92
N GLN A 253 2.86 6.83 -25.64
CA GLN A 253 2.39 5.59 -25.03
C GLN A 253 0.87 5.48 -25.06
N LEU A 254 0.17 6.58 -24.78
CA LEU A 254 -1.28 6.61 -24.82
C LEU A 254 -1.83 6.55 -26.24
N GLN A 255 -1.12 7.01 -27.27
CA GLN A 255 -1.58 7.00 -28.66
C GLN A 255 -1.28 5.69 -29.39
N TYR A 256 -0.12 5.09 -29.11
CA TYR A 256 0.40 3.92 -29.82
C TYR A 256 0.52 2.64 -28.96
N GLY A 257 0.31 2.74 -27.65
CA GLY A 257 0.28 1.58 -26.75
C GLY A 257 -1.00 0.77 -26.96
N GLU A 258 -0.98 -0.13 -27.93
CA GLU A 258 -1.95 -1.21 -28.07
C GLU A 258 -1.48 -2.46 -27.34
N GLY A 259 -2.39 -3.02 -26.55
CA GLY A 259 -2.26 -4.29 -25.84
C GLY A 259 -3.28 -4.33 -24.71
N VAL A 260 -4.44 -4.96 -24.95
CA VAL A 260 -5.61 -5.10 -24.04
C VAL A 260 -6.58 -3.91 -24.00
N PHE A 261 -6.87 -3.28 -25.13
CA PHE A 261 -8.01 -2.36 -25.28
C PHE A 261 -9.05 -2.92 -26.23
N GLU A 262 -9.57 -4.12 -25.96
CA GLU A 262 -10.73 -4.62 -26.65
C GLU A 262 -12.02 -4.40 -25.84
N ASN A 263 -13.00 -3.80 -26.52
CA ASN A 263 -14.45 -3.93 -26.34
C ASN A 263 -15.18 -3.01 -25.33
N GLY A 264 -15.01 -1.69 -25.42
CA GLY A 264 -16.01 -0.76 -24.87
C GLY A 264 -15.88 0.68 -25.36
N GLN A 265 -16.90 1.19 -26.06
CA GLN A 265 -16.97 2.58 -26.57
C GLN A 265 -16.70 3.64 -25.47
N GLY A 266 -17.05 3.37 -24.21
CA GLY A 266 -16.77 4.27 -23.09
C GLY A 266 -15.28 4.43 -22.73
N ARG A 267 -14.44 3.42 -22.98
CA ARG A 267 -13.00 3.49 -22.67
C ARG A 267 -12.21 4.37 -23.65
N THR A 268 -12.70 4.53 -24.88
CA THR A 268 -12.11 5.42 -25.90
C THR A 268 -12.30 6.89 -25.51
N GLN A 269 -13.49 7.26 -25.04
CA GLN A 269 -13.82 8.63 -24.64
C GLN A 269 -12.94 9.13 -23.49
N TYR A 270 -12.69 8.31 -22.46
CA TYR A 270 -11.86 8.75 -21.33
C TYR A 270 -10.38 8.86 -21.69
N ARG A 271 -9.89 8.02 -22.62
CA ARG A 271 -8.54 8.15 -23.19
C ARG A 271 -8.40 9.48 -23.94
N GLU A 272 -9.41 9.85 -24.73
CA GLU A 272 -9.46 11.15 -25.41
C GLU A 272 -9.51 12.31 -24.42
N SER A 273 -10.37 12.27 -23.40
CA SER A 273 -10.42 13.30 -22.35
C SER A 273 -9.09 13.45 -21.60
N PHE A 274 -8.38 12.36 -21.32
CA PHE A 274 -7.07 12.45 -20.68
C PHE A 274 -6.01 13.03 -21.62
N LEU A 275 -6.06 12.69 -22.91
CA LEU A 275 -5.19 13.31 -23.92
C LEU A 275 -5.44 14.82 -24.02
N GLU A 276 -6.69 15.27 -23.96
CA GLU A 276 -7.04 16.69 -23.91
C GLU A 276 -6.47 17.38 -22.66
N VAL A 277 -6.54 16.73 -21.48
CA VAL A 277 -5.93 17.24 -20.26
C VAL A 277 -4.41 17.36 -20.41
N VAL A 278 -3.74 16.34 -20.95
CA VAL A 278 -2.29 16.36 -21.19
C VAL A 278 -1.93 17.48 -22.18
N GLU A 279 -2.68 17.63 -23.28
CA GLU A 279 -2.46 18.68 -24.27
C GLU A 279 -2.67 20.09 -23.71
N HIS A 280 -3.72 20.28 -22.91
CA HIS A 280 -3.99 21.55 -22.25
C HIS A 280 -2.88 21.92 -21.27
N LEU A 281 -2.36 20.95 -20.52
CA LEU A 281 -1.26 21.16 -19.58
C LEU A 281 0.06 21.43 -20.29
N GLU A 282 0.37 20.72 -21.38
CA GLU A 282 1.54 21.01 -22.23
C GLU A 282 1.49 22.44 -22.76
N ARG A 283 0.30 22.91 -23.17
CA ARG A 283 0.10 24.28 -23.63
C ARG A 283 0.33 25.29 -22.52
N LEU A 284 -0.33 25.12 -21.36
CA LEU A 284 -0.15 26.01 -20.21
C LEU A 284 1.31 26.07 -19.76
N TRP A 285 2.02 24.93 -19.78
CA TRP A 285 3.43 24.87 -19.39
C TRP A 285 4.34 25.62 -20.36
N ARG A 286 4.06 25.57 -21.67
CA ARG A 286 4.80 26.33 -22.70
C ARG A 286 4.47 27.82 -22.73
N GLU A 287 3.28 28.20 -22.27
CA GLU A 287 2.79 29.57 -22.25
C GLU A 287 3.09 30.30 -20.92
N THR A 288 3.67 29.62 -19.93
CA THR A 288 4.11 30.25 -18.68
C THR A 288 5.50 30.88 -18.91
N PRO A 289 5.66 32.20 -18.77
CA PRO A 289 6.91 32.92 -19.04
C PRO A 289 8.02 32.65 -18.03
#